data_AF-A0A497NK61-F1
#
_entry.id   AF-A0A497NK61-F1
#
_cell.length_a   1.000
_cell.length_b   1.000
_cell.length_c   1.000
_cell.angle_alpha   90.00
_cell.angle_beta   90.00
_cell.angle_gamma   90.00
#
_symmetry.space_group_name_H-M   'P 1'
#
loop_
_entity.id
_entity.type
_entity.pdbx_description
1 polymer ?
#
loop_
_entity_poly.entity_id
_entity_poly.type
_entity_poly.pdbx_seq_one_letter_code
_entity_poly.pdbx_strand_id
1 'polypeptide(L)'
;YSRAWKYGLGAATAICFRPEQAKKVGPHGEKLPKGAFYILGRKEYVRGVRPLLAIGAVRSDGRFKLTVGPVGAVASRAAAFVLVGPGDTPARELVREAVRELEARLGPLALGGEELERAAAGIPYGRGRLLPGSRR
;
A
#
# COMPACT_ATOMS: atom_id res chain seq x y z
N TYR A 1 -0.98 3.58 5.85
CA TYR A 1 -0.84 4.38 4.62
C TYR A 1 -0.40 5.80 4.95
N SER A 2 0.05 6.60 3.96
CA SER A 2 0.53 7.99 4.14
C SER A 2 -0.16 8.92 3.16
N ARG A 3 -0.26 10.22 3.52
CA ARG A 3 -0.72 11.29 2.61
C ARG A 3 0.13 11.42 1.34
N ALA A 4 1.32 10.85 1.29
CA ALA A 4 2.09 10.72 0.04
C ALA A 4 1.24 10.14 -1.09
N TRP A 5 0.35 9.19 -0.76
CA TRP A 5 -0.58 8.63 -1.73
C TRP A 5 -1.67 9.62 -2.15
N LYS A 6 -2.26 10.35 -1.20
CA LYS A 6 -3.23 11.42 -1.47
C LYS A 6 -2.66 12.47 -2.43
N TYR A 7 -1.39 12.82 -2.26
CA TYR A 7 -0.71 13.85 -3.04
C TYR A 7 -0.02 13.32 -4.30
N GLY A 8 -0.20 12.05 -4.67
CA GLY A 8 0.41 11.49 -5.89
C GLY A 8 1.94 11.38 -5.85
N LEU A 9 2.55 11.41 -4.67
CA LEU A 9 4.01 11.42 -4.52
C LEU A 9 4.59 10.03 -4.80
N GLY A 10 5.37 9.92 -5.88
CA GLY A 10 6.07 8.67 -6.24
C GLY A 10 7.12 8.22 -5.23
N ALA A 11 7.63 9.14 -4.41
CA ALA A 11 8.51 8.86 -3.30
C ALA A 11 8.34 9.90 -2.18
N ALA A 12 8.67 9.51 -0.95
CA ALA A 12 8.68 10.39 0.21
C ALA A 12 9.85 10.07 1.13
N THR A 13 10.11 10.96 2.09
CA THR A 13 11.05 10.69 3.19
C THR A 13 10.26 10.20 4.40
N ALA A 14 10.62 9.03 4.92
CA ALA A 14 10.09 8.53 6.18
C ALA A 14 11.05 8.88 7.33
N ILE A 15 10.47 9.12 8.51
CA ILE A 15 11.23 9.32 9.75
C ILE A 15 11.04 8.07 10.60
N CYS A 16 12.14 7.49 11.07
CA CYS A 16 12.17 6.34 11.97
C CYS A 16 12.76 6.76 13.31
N PHE A 17 12.10 6.33 14.39
CA PHE A 17 12.51 6.56 15.77
C PHE A 17 11.94 5.44 16.64
N ARG A 18 12.54 5.20 17.81
CA ARG A 18 12.08 4.21 18.77
C ARG A 18 10.86 4.72 19.55
N PRO A 19 9.92 3.85 19.96
CA PRO A 19 8.70 4.27 20.66
C PRO A 19 8.98 5.15 21.90
N GLU A 20 10.07 4.88 22.63
CA GLU A 20 10.43 5.58 23.87
C GLU A 20 10.81 7.05 23.63
N GLN A 21 11.19 7.39 22.39
CA GLN A 21 11.53 8.75 21.97
C GLN A 21 10.30 9.64 21.79
N ALA A 22 9.10 9.07 21.64
CA ALA A 22 7.87 9.85 21.47
C ALA A 22 7.29 10.30 22.81
N LYS A 23 7.25 11.61 23.06
CA LYS A 23 6.69 12.23 24.27
C LYS A 23 5.45 13.06 23.95
N LYS A 24 4.47 13.06 24.85
CA LYS A 24 3.25 13.89 24.77
C LYS A 24 3.41 15.29 25.36
N VAL A 25 4.54 15.53 26.01
CA VAL A 25 4.93 16.81 26.60
C VAL A 25 6.11 17.32 25.81
N GLY A 26 6.07 18.61 25.47
CA GLY A 26 7.14 19.26 24.74
C GLY A 26 8.40 19.44 25.60
N PRO A 27 9.51 19.89 24.98
CA PRO A 27 10.79 20.05 25.66
C PRO A 27 10.76 21.04 26.85
N HIS A 28 9.82 21.97 26.89
CA HIS A 28 9.69 22.97 27.95
C HIS A 28 8.49 22.70 28.88
N GLY A 29 7.96 21.47 28.87
CA GLY A 29 6.81 21.10 29.72
C GLY A 29 5.46 21.48 29.12
N GLU A 30 5.41 22.00 27.89
CA GLU A 30 4.17 22.37 27.24
C GLU A 30 3.31 21.15 26.89
N LYS A 31 1.99 21.29 27.06
CA LYS A 31 1.04 20.28 26.60
C LYS A 31 0.94 20.36 25.08
N LEU A 32 1.24 19.25 24.42
CA LEU A 32 1.10 19.16 22.97
C LEU A 32 -0.37 19.05 22.56
N PRO A 33 -0.74 19.51 21.35
CA PRO A 33 -2.06 19.27 20.77
C PRO A 33 -2.42 17.78 20.76
N LYS A 34 -3.72 17.47 20.82
CA LYS A 34 -4.19 16.09 20.74
C LYS A 34 -3.69 15.42 19.46
N GLY A 35 -3.06 14.26 19.61
CA GLY A 35 -2.49 13.49 18.50
C GLY A 35 -1.07 13.88 18.08
N ALA A 36 -0.47 14.91 18.69
CA ALA A 36 0.92 15.29 18.46
C ALA A 36 1.87 14.62 19.46
N PHE A 37 3.10 14.42 19.01
CA PHE A 37 4.21 13.91 19.82
C PHE A 37 5.46 14.70 19.51
N TYR A 38 6.25 14.95 20.55
CA TYR A 38 7.61 15.45 20.44
C TYR A 38 8.59 14.27 20.39
N ILE A 39 9.51 14.27 19.43
CA ILE A 39 10.49 13.20 19.26
C ILE A 39 11.82 13.64 19.87
N LEU A 40 12.25 12.95 20.92
CA LEU A 40 13.52 13.21 21.60
C LEU A 40 14.71 12.61 20.84
N GLY A 41 15.80 13.37 20.79
CA GLY A 41 17.09 12.89 20.30
C GLY A 41 17.14 12.64 18.79
N ARG A 42 18.04 11.74 18.37
CA ARG A 42 18.31 11.48 16.95
C ARG A 42 17.17 10.68 16.33
N LYS A 43 16.79 11.10 15.12
CA LYS A 43 15.88 10.38 14.22
C LYS A 43 16.62 9.93 12.98
N GLU A 44 16.18 8.81 12.43
CA GLU A 44 16.68 8.29 11.16
C GLU A 44 15.76 8.73 10.02
N TYR A 45 16.35 9.09 8.89
CA TYR A 45 15.61 9.51 7.71
C TYR A 45 15.83 8.51 6.59
N VAL A 46 14.76 7.80 6.21
CA VAL A 46 14.78 6.93 5.05
C VAL A 46 14.27 7.73 3.86
N ARG A 47 15.18 8.11 2.96
CA ARG A 47 14.87 8.91 1.77
C ARG A 47 14.44 8.00 0.61
N GLY A 48 13.66 8.55 -0.32
CA GLY A 48 13.28 7.85 -1.54
C GLY A 48 12.32 6.66 -1.32
N VAL A 49 11.60 6.63 -0.21
CA VAL A 49 10.64 5.55 0.08
C VAL A 49 9.49 5.65 -0.90
N ARG A 50 9.36 4.64 -1.77
CA ARG A 50 8.24 4.53 -2.70
C ARG A 50 7.06 3.88 -1.98
N PRO A 51 5.91 4.56 -1.84
CA PRO A 51 4.74 3.98 -1.21
C PRO A 51 4.06 3.05 -2.23
N LEU A 52 4.62 1.87 -2.46
CA LEU A 52 4.07 0.89 -3.40
C LEU A 52 3.27 -0.17 -2.65
N LEU A 53 2.21 -0.63 -3.30
CA LEU A 53 1.46 -1.83 -2.90
C LEU A 53 1.51 -2.83 -4.05
N ALA A 54 1.12 -4.06 -3.74
CA ALA A 54 0.88 -5.10 -4.71
C ALA A 54 -0.57 -5.57 -4.64
N ILE A 55 -1.13 -5.89 -5.80
CA ILE A 55 -2.38 -6.65 -5.94
C ILE A 55 -1.97 -8.01 -6.51
N GLY A 56 -2.24 -9.09 -5.77
CA GLY A 56 -1.83 -10.44 -6.14
C GLY A 56 -2.95 -11.45 -6.08
N ALA A 57 -2.85 -12.46 -6.93
CA ALA A 57 -3.72 -13.64 -6.92
C ALA A 57 -3.06 -14.74 -6.07
N VAL A 58 -3.66 -15.08 -4.94
CA VAL A 58 -3.18 -16.11 -4.01
C VAL A 58 -4.08 -17.34 -4.15
N ARG A 59 -3.48 -18.54 -4.21
CA ARG A 59 -4.24 -19.79 -4.27
C ARG A 59 -4.64 -20.23 -2.84
N SER A 60 -5.92 -20.47 -2.62
CA SER A 60 -6.51 -20.90 -1.36
C SER A 60 -7.68 -21.84 -1.65
N ASP A 61 -7.70 -23.02 -1.05
CA ASP A 61 -8.81 -23.98 -1.16
C ASP A 61 -9.16 -24.33 -2.62
N GLY A 62 -8.13 -24.51 -3.46
CA GLY A 62 -8.29 -24.84 -4.87
C GLY A 62 -8.66 -23.68 -5.79
N ARG A 63 -9.00 -22.50 -5.27
CA ARG A 63 -9.35 -21.29 -6.04
C ARG A 63 -8.38 -20.13 -5.84
N PHE A 64 -8.43 -19.15 -6.73
CA PHE A 64 -7.71 -17.89 -6.54
C PHE A 64 -8.51 -16.92 -5.68
N LYS A 65 -7.81 -16.12 -4.88
CA LYS A 65 -8.33 -14.98 -4.11
C LYS A 65 -7.44 -13.77 -4.36
N LEU A 66 -8.04 -12.57 -4.45
CA LEU A 66 -7.27 -11.33 -4.53
C LEU A 66 -6.75 -10.90 -3.16
N THR A 67 -5.51 -10.43 -3.12
CA THR A 67 -4.90 -9.82 -1.93
C THR A 67 -4.23 -8.51 -2.31
N VAL A 68 -4.47 -7.47 -1.51
CA VAL A 68 -3.83 -6.16 -1.64
C VAL A 68 -2.98 -5.90 -0.40
N GLY A 69 -1.73 -5.48 -0.58
CA GLY A 69 -0.86 -5.22 0.57
C GLY A 69 0.57 -4.81 0.25
N PRO A 70 1.46 -4.82 1.25
CA PRO A 70 2.88 -4.55 1.07
C PRO A 70 3.49 -5.49 0.03
N VAL A 71 4.35 -4.94 -0.84
CA VAL A 71 4.92 -5.66 -1.99
C VAL A 71 5.55 -6.99 -1.58
N GLY A 72 6.42 -7.01 -0.57
CA GLY A 72 7.11 -8.23 -0.15
C GLY A 72 6.15 -9.30 0.37
N ALA A 73 5.12 -8.91 1.12
CA ALA A 73 4.14 -9.85 1.69
C ALA A 73 3.32 -10.53 0.59
N VAL A 74 2.82 -9.76 -0.38
CA VAL A 74 2.05 -10.29 -1.51
C VAL A 74 2.95 -11.13 -2.41
N ALA A 75 4.14 -10.64 -2.77
CA ALA A 75 5.08 -11.34 -3.63
C ALA A 75 5.49 -12.72 -3.09
N SER A 76 5.53 -12.88 -1.76
CA SER A 76 5.90 -14.16 -1.13
C SER A 76 4.81 -15.25 -1.18
N ARG A 77 3.55 -14.89 -1.48
CA ARG A 77 2.39 -15.80 -1.38
C ARG A 77 1.57 -15.89 -2.66
N ALA A 78 1.61 -14.87 -3.50
CA ALA A 78 0.81 -14.80 -4.72
C ALA A 78 1.44 -15.61 -5.84
N ALA A 79 0.61 -16.29 -6.63
CA ALA A 79 1.03 -16.97 -7.85
C ALA A 79 1.47 -15.96 -8.93
N ALA A 80 0.81 -14.81 -8.99
CA ALA A 80 1.22 -13.64 -9.76
C ALA A 80 0.75 -12.37 -9.04
N PHE A 81 1.44 -11.26 -9.27
CA PHE A 81 1.05 -9.95 -8.75
C PHE A 81 1.40 -8.81 -9.70
N VAL A 82 0.77 -7.67 -9.46
CA VAL A 82 1.08 -6.38 -10.10
C VAL A 82 1.40 -5.34 -9.03
N LEU A 83 2.26 -4.38 -9.35
CA LEU A 83 2.52 -3.25 -8.47
C LEU A 83 1.57 -2.10 -8.77
N VAL A 84 1.11 -1.46 -7.71
CA VAL A 84 0.33 -0.23 -7.76
C VAL A 84 0.99 0.85 -6.91
N GLY A 85 0.90 2.07 -7.39
CA GLY A 85 1.39 3.25 -6.69
C GLY A 85 0.38 4.40 -6.70
N PRO A 86 0.76 5.55 -6.14
CA PRO A 86 -0.05 6.77 -6.21
C PRO A 86 -0.33 7.17 -7.67
N GLY A 87 -1.55 7.59 -7.94
CA GLY A 87 -2.07 7.95 -9.25
C GLY A 87 -3.56 8.32 -9.18
N ASP A 88 -4.17 8.56 -10.33
CA ASP A 88 -5.51 9.14 -10.43
C ASP A 88 -6.60 8.17 -10.88
N THR A 89 -6.25 6.93 -11.24
CA THR A 89 -7.22 5.90 -11.63
C THR A 89 -8.07 5.50 -10.41
N PRO A 90 -9.41 5.54 -10.48
CA PRO A 90 -10.29 5.09 -9.41
C PRO A 90 -10.01 3.64 -8.99
N ALA A 91 -10.11 3.32 -7.70
CA ALA A 91 -9.72 2.01 -7.16
C ALA A 91 -10.44 0.83 -7.82
N ARG A 92 -11.75 0.96 -8.12
CA ARG A 92 -12.52 -0.09 -8.79
C ARG A 92 -12.03 -0.37 -10.21
N GLU A 93 -11.68 0.68 -10.94
CA GLU A 93 -11.12 0.59 -12.29
C GLU A 93 -9.71 -0.02 -12.24
N LEU A 94 -8.87 0.51 -11.35
CA LEU A 94 -7.52 0.00 -11.11
C LEU A 94 -7.49 -1.49 -10.77
N VAL A 95 -8.41 -1.96 -9.92
CA VAL A 95 -8.52 -3.37 -9.57
C VAL A 95 -8.94 -4.21 -10.79
N ARG A 96 -9.86 -3.73 -11.62
CA ARG A 96 -10.26 -4.43 -12.84
C ARG A 96 -9.10 -4.53 -13.84
N GLU A 97 -8.33 -3.46 -14.00
CA GLU A 97 -7.11 -3.48 -14.82
C GLU A 97 -6.10 -4.49 -14.26
N ALA A 98 -5.89 -4.48 -12.94
CA ALA A 98 -5.01 -5.43 -12.27
C ALA A 98 -5.47 -6.89 -12.48
N VAL A 99 -6.77 -7.17 -12.37
CA VAL A 99 -7.32 -8.50 -12.63
C VAL A 99 -7.04 -8.94 -14.06
N ARG A 100 -7.25 -8.08 -15.05
CA ARG A 100 -6.95 -8.40 -16.46
C ARG A 100 -5.49 -8.78 -16.66
N GLU A 101 -4.57 -8.05 -16.03
CA GLU A 101 -3.13 -8.35 -16.07
C GLU A 101 -2.78 -9.69 -15.39
N LEU A 102 -3.49 -10.06 -14.33
CA LEU A 102 -3.29 -11.33 -13.63
C LEU A 102 -3.90 -12.50 -14.40
N GLU A 103 -5.09 -12.32 -14.98
CA GLU A 103 -5.78 -13.32 -15.80
C GLU A 103 -5.02 -13.62 -17.10
N ALA A 104 -4.38 -12.61 -17.69
CA ALA A 104 -3.49 -12.81 -18.83
C ALA A 104 -2.31 -13.75 -18.52
N ARG A 105 -1.94 -13.93 -17.25
CA ARG A 105 -0.81 -14.78 -16.82
C ARG A 105 -1.25 -16.13 -16.25
N LEU A 106 -2.35 -16.14 -15.48
CA LEU A 106 -2.80 -17.30 -14.73
C LEU A 106 -4.03 -17.99 -15.34
N GLY A 107 -4.65 -17.37 -16.35
CA GLY A 107 -5.98 -17.72 -16.83
C GLY A 107 -7.09 -17.12 -15.96
N PRO A 108 -8.36 -17.42 -16.27
CA PRO A 108 -9.52 -16.86 -15.57
C PRO A 108 -9.46 -17.12 -14.06
N LEU A 109 -9.59 -16.07 -13.25
CA LEU A 109 -9.47 -16.18 -11.79
C LEU A 109 -10.79 -16.49 -11.08
N ALA A 110 -11.92 -16.39 -11.79
CA ALA A 110 -13.29 -16.65 -11.29
C ALA A 110 -13.62 -15.88 -10.00
N LEU A 111 -13.30 -14.59 -9.98
CA LEU A 111 -13.44 -13.70 -8.81
C LEU A 111 -14.88 -13.18 -8.65
N GLY A 112 -15.38 -13.16 -7.42
CA GLY A 112 -16.68 -12.57 -7.10
C GLY A 112 -16.65 -11.05 -6.90
N GLY A 113 -17.81 -10.39 -6.99
CA GLY A 113 -17.93 -8.93 -6.79
C GLY A 113 -17.46 -8.45 -5.42
N GLU A 114 -17.70 -9.22 -4.36
CA GLU A 114 -17.22 -8.91 -3.01
C GLU A 114 -15.68 -8.87 -2.93
N GLU A 115 -15.00 -9.76 -3.66
CA GLU A 115 -13.53 -9.82 -3.68
C GLU A 115 -12.94 -8.60 -4.39
N LEU A 116 -13.58 -8.15 -5.47
CA LEU A 116 -13.21 -6.92 -6.17
C LEU A 116 -13.39 -5.68 -5.29
N GLU A 117 -14.52 -5.57 -4.59
CA GLU A 117 -14.78 -4.44 -3.69
C GLU A 117 -13.81 -4.43 -2.50
N ARG A 118 -13.49 -5.60 -1.93
CA ARG A 118 -12.49 -5.74 -0.87
C ARG A 118 -11.11 -5.28 -1.34
N ALA A 119 -10.70 -5.67 -2.54
CA ALA A 119 -9.44 -5.22 -3.13
C ALA A 119 -9.43 -3.70 -3.35
N ALA A 120 -10.54 -3.14 -3.87
CA ALA A 120 -10.66 -1.70 -4.11
C ALA A 120 -10.61 -0.90 -2.80
N ALA A 121 -11.26 -1.38 -1.73
CA ALA A 121 -11.20 -0.78 -0.40
C ALA A 121 -9.79 -0.80 0.21
N GLY A 122 -8.94 -1.73 -0.24
CA GLY A 122 -7.53 -1.80 0.14
C GLY A 122 -6.66 -0.71 -0.49
N ILE A 123 -7.14 -0.01 -1.54
CA ILE A 123 -6.40 1.04 -2.23
C ILE A 123 -6.47 2.36 -1.44
N PRO A 124 -5.33 2.94 -1.02
CA PRO A 124 -5.33 4.16 -0.22
C PRO A 124 -5.98 5.31 -0.96
N TYR A 125 -6.86 6.04 -0.27
CA TYR A 125 -7.57 7.20 -0.84
C TYR A 125 -8.40 6.89 -2.10
N GLY A 126 -8.73 5.62 -2.35
CA GLY A 126 -9.64 5.21 -3.42
C GLY A 126 -9.12 5.44 -4.84
N ARG A 127 -7.82 5.70 -5.03
CA ARG A 127 -7.22 5.93 -6.35
C ARG A 127 -5.76 5.49 -6.41
N GLY A 128 -5.25 5.20 -7.59
CA GLY A 128 -3.86 4.81 -7.79
C GLY A 128 -3.50 4.69 -9.28
N ARG A 129 -2.43 3.96 -9.57
CA ARG A 129 -2.06 3.55 -10.93
C ARG A 129 -1.33 2.23 -10.91
N LEU A 130 -1.47 1.45 -11.98
CA LEU A 130 -0.59 0.31 -12.25
C LEU A 130 0.80 0.81 -12.62
N LEU A 131 1.83 0.09 -12.17
CA LEU A 131 3.21 0.37 -12.55
C LEU A 131 3.68 -0.60 -13.64
N PRO A 132 4.27 -0.09 -14.73
CA PRO A 132 4.79 -0.94 -15.80
C PRO A 132 6.02 -1.74 -15.32
N GLY A 133 6.19 -2.95 -15.86
CA GLY A 133 7.41 -3.76 -15.69
C GLY A 133 7.51 -4.59 -14.40
N SER A 134 6.56 -4.49 -13.48
CA SER A 134 6.52 -5.38 -12.31
C SER A 134 5.86 -6.70 -12.65
N ARG A 135 6.62 -7.59 -13.30
CA ARG A 135 6.17 -8.91 -13.73
C ARG A 135 7.03 -9.97 -13.04
N ARG A 136 6.43 -10.72 -12.14
CA ARG A 136 6.72 -12.14 -11.95
C ARG A 136 5.41 -12.89 -12.13
#